data_AF-A0A397FSC6-F1
#
_entry.id   AF-A0A397FSC6-F1
#
_cell.length_a   1.000
_cell.length_b   1.000
_cell.length_c   1.000
_cell.angle_alpha   90.00
_cell.angle_beta   90.00
_cell.angle_gamma   90.00
#
_symmetry.space_group_name_H-M   'P 1'
#
loop_
_entity.id
_entity.type
_entity.pdbx_description
1 polymer ?
#
loop_
_entity_poly.entity_id
_entity_poly.type
_entity_poly.pdbx_seq_one_letter_code
_entity_poly.pdbx_strand_id
1 'polypeptide(L)'
;MNNKEIINYIKIREAWKDTLRAKSSALSSVWSGLFRLGSFLAYWAIDKIFLKKEIEEMYQRNPNFKYVFYLALAFGIWGVIDALLGFYNYFQASQQAEQLKKQVEKLESELEK
;
A
#
# COMPACT_ATOMS: atom_id res chain seq x y z
N MET A 1 36.07 -1.46 23.24
CA MET A 1 35.19 -0.82 22.25
C MET A 1 35.37 0.69 22.26
N ASN A 2 35.36 1.30 21.08
CA ASN A 2 35.42 2.74 20.94
C ASN A 2 34.00 3.31 20.93
N ASN A 3 33.76 4.46 21.59
CA ASN A 3 32.43 5.12 21.61
C ASN A 3 31.85 5.33 20.20
N LYS A 4 32.71 5.46 19.19
CA LYS A 4 32.33 5.58 17.79
C LYS A 4 31.60 4.35 17.24
N GLU A 5 31.95 3.14 17.67
CA GLU A 5 31.35 1.88 17.21
C GLU A 5 29.93 1.72 17.76
N ILE A 6 29.73 2.03 19.04
CA ILE A 6 28.41 2.04 19.70
C ILE A 6 27.47 3.03 19.01
N ILE A 7 27.95 4.26 18.75
CA ILE A 7 27.16 5.30 18.10
C ILE A 7 26.75 4.86 16.67
N ASN A 8 27.66 4.20 15.95
CA ASN A 8 27.37 3.70 14.61
C ASN A 8 26.30 2.60 14.63
N TYR A 9 26.40 1.65 15.57
CA TYR A 9 25.39 0.60 15.76
C TYR A 9 23.99 1.19 16.04
N ILE A 10 23.88 2.16 16.96
CA ILE A 10 22.60 2.79 17.28
C ILE A 10 21.98 3.45 16.04
N LYS A 11 22.78 4.19 15.26
CA LYS A 11 22.31 4.85 14.03
C LYS A 11 21.77 3.86 13.00
N ILE A 12 22.50 2.77 12.74
CA ILE A 12 22.08 1.76 11.76
C ILE A 12 20.81 1.04 12.24
N ARG A 13 20.70 0.78 13.54
CA ARG A 13 19.51 0.18 14.14
C ARG A 13 18.28 1.08 14.08
N GLU A 14 18.44 2.38 14.28
CA GLU A 14 17.35 3.36 14.11
C GLU A 14 16.92 3.45 12.65
N ALA A 15 17.87 3.54 11.71
CA ALA A 15 17.59 3.53 10.29
C ALA A 15 16.81 2.27 9.87
N TRP A 16 17.20 1.10 10.40
CA TRP A 16 16.50 -0.16 10.15
C TRP A 16 15.04 -0.11 10.63
N LYS A 17 14.79 0.40 11.84
CA LYS A 17 13.43 0.56 12.39
C LYS A 17 12.59 1.51 11.55
N ASP A 18 13.16 2.62 11.09
CA ASP A 18 12.44 3.59 10.25
C ASP A 18 12.11 2.99 8.88
N THR A 19 13.01 2.20 8.29
CA THR A 19 12.71 1.46 7.07
C THR A 19 11.60 0.42 7.27
N LEU A 20 11.53 -0.26 8.42
CA LEU A 20 10.43 -1.15 8.75
C LEU A 20 9.08 -0.41 8.88
N ARG A 21 9.08 0.79 9.47
CA ARG A 21 7.88 1.66 9.51
C ARG A 21 7.45 2.07 8.11
N ALA A 22 8.39 2.47 7.25
CA ALA A 22 8.12 2.82 5.86
C ALA A 22 7.52 1.62 5.09
N LYS A 23 8.06 0.41 5.30
CA LYS A 23 7.51 -0.83 4.75
C LYS A 23 6.07 -1.08 5.20
N SER A 24 5.78 -0.89 6.49
CA SER A 24 4.42 -1.04 7.03
C SER A 24 3.46 -0.01 6.46
N SER A 25 3.89 1.25 6.32
CA SER A 25 3.10 2.32 5.72
C SER A 25 2.78 2.02 4.26
N ALA A 26 3.77 1.56 3.49
CA ALA A 26 3.58 1.14 2.11
C ALA A 26 2.56 0.00 1.97
N LEU A 27 2.59 -0.98 2.88
CA LEU A 27 1.59 -2.05 2.92
C LEU A 27 0.17 -1.51 3.19
N SER A 28 0.04 -0.51 4.07
CA SER A 28 -1.26 0.15 4.30
C SER A 28 -1.79 0.83 3.03
N SER A 29 -0.92 1.46 2.23
CA SER A 29 -1.29 2.03 0.94
C SER A 29 -1.74 0.96 -0.05
N VAL A 30 -1.06 -0.20 -0.08
CA VAL A 30 -1.50 -1.37 -0.87
C VAL A 30 -2.90 -1.80 -0.49
N TRP A 31 -3.16 -2.00 0.80
CA TRP A 31 -4.47 -2.42 1.29
C TRP A 31 -5.57 -1.40 0.99
N SER A 32 -5.30 -0.12 1.21
CA SER A 32 -6.24 0.95 0.87
C SER A 32 -6.56 0.95 -0.63
N GLY A 33 -5.55 0.85 -1.49
CA GLY A 33 -5.74 0.80 -2.94
C GLY A 33 -6.56 -0.40 -3.40
N LEU A 34 -6.24 -1.60 -2.91
CA LEU A 34 -6.99 -2.82 -3.20
C LEU A 34 -8.43 -2.76 -2.68
N PHE A 35 -8.65 -2.16 -1.51
CA PHE A 35 -10.00 -1.96 -0.97
C PHE A 35 -10.86 -1.06 -1.86
N ARG A 36 -10.28 0.04 -2.38
CA ARG A 36 -10.97 0.95 -3.31
C ARG A 36 -11.34 0.24 -4.62
N LEU A 37 -10.40 -0.52 -5.18
CA LEU A 37 -10.66 -1.36 -6.35
C LEU A 37 -11.76 -2.38 -6.08
N GLY A 38 -11.68 -3.11 -4.96
CA GLY A 38 -12.66 -4.12 -4.58
C GLY A 38 -14.06 -3.53 -4.40
N SER A 39 -14.15 -2.34 -3.80
CA SER A 39 -15.40 -1.60 -3.64
C SER A 39 -16.02 -1.22 -5.00
N PHE A 40 -15.20 -0.76 -5.95
CA PHE A 40 -15.65 -0.50 -7.31
C PHE A 40 -16.12 -1.79 -8.01
N LEU A 41 -15.36 -2.88 -7.92
CA LEU A 41 -15.73 -4.16 -8.54
C LEU A 41 -17.04 -4.71 -7.97
N ALA A 42 -17.27 -4.58 -6.66
CA ALA A 42 -18.53 -4.96 -6.03
C ALA A 42 -19.69 -4.10 -6.55
N TYR A 43 -19.51 -2.78 -6.61
CA TYR A 43 -20.50 -1.87 -7.21
C TYR A 43 -20.80 -2.23 -8.67
N TRP A 44 -19.76 -2.47 -9.47
CA TRP A 44 -19.88 -2.84 -10.87
C TRP A 44 -20.61 -4.17 -11.07
N ALA A 45 -20.32 -5.17 -10.22
CA ALA A 45 -21.02 -6.46 -10.26
C ALA A 45 -22.51 -6.30 -9.92
N ILE A 46 -22.85 -5.50 -8.91
CA ILE A 46 -24.24 -5.18 -8.57
C ILE A 46 -24.92 -4.49 -9.76
N ASP A 47 -24.27 -3.48 -10.36
CA ASP A 47 -24.80 -2.70 -11.49
C ASP A 47 -25.06 -3.55 -12.74
N LYS A 48 -24.12 -4.45 -13.09
CA LYS A 48 -24.13 -5.16 -14.37
C LYS A 48 -24.67 -6.58 -14.33
N ILE A 49 -24.61 -7.25 -13.19
CA ILE A 49 -24.98 -8.66 -13.06
C ILE A 49 -26.31 -8.81 -12.32
N PHE A 50 -26.45 -8.15 -11.18
CA PHE A 50 -27.58 -8.40 -10.29
C PHE A 50 -28.80 -7.51 -10.55
N LEU A 51 -28.60 -6.22 -10.85
CA LEU A 51 -29.68 -5.23 -10.95
C LEU A 51 -29.75 -4.55 -12.33
N LYS A 52 -29.29 -5.25 -13.37
CA LYS A 52 -29.10 -4.66 -14.71
C LYS A 52 -30.38 -3.99 -15.25
N LYS A 53 -31.53 -4.64 -15.10
CA LYS A 53 -32.82 -4.11 -15.60
C LYS A 53 -33.32 -2.93 -14.76
N GLU A 54 -33.30 -3.02 -13.43
CA GLU A 54 -33.76 -1.90 -12.59
C GLU A 54 -32.88 -0.67 -12.76
N ILE A 55 -31.57 -0.85 -12.95
CA ILE A 55 -30.62 0.23 -13.17
C ILE A 55 -30.73 0.83 -14.57
N GLU A 56 -30.98 0.02 -15.61
CA GLU A 56 -31.27 0.54 -16.96
C GLU A 56 -32.53 1.43 -16.95
N GLU A 57 -33.60 1.01 -16.27
CA GLU A 57 -34.79 1.84 -16.07
C GLU A 57 -34.49 3.10 -15.24
N MET A 58 -33.65 2.98 -14.21
CA MET A 58 -33.22 4.12 -13.39
C MET A 58 -32.40 5.13 -14.21
N TYR A 59 -31.50 4.67 -15.07
CA TYR A 59 -30.72 5.52 -15.99
C TYR A 59 -31.58 6.19 -17.05
N GLN A 60 -32.69 5.58 -17.47
CA GLN A 60 -33.64 6.21 -18.39
C GLN A 60 -34.47 7.29 -17.69
N ARG A 61 -34.90 7.05 -16.44
CA ARG A 61 -35.65 8.03 -15.64
C ARG A 61 -34.76 9.17 -15.14
N ASN A 62 -33.49 8.89 -14.86
CA ASN A 62 -32.54 9.87 -14.36
C ASN A 62 -31.16 9.69 -15.01
N PRO A 63 -30.91 10.35 -16.16
CA PRO A 63 -29.68 10.16 -16.93
C PRO A 63 -28.42 10.60 -16.18
N ASN A 64 -28.55 11.48 -15.19
CA ASN A 64 -27.44 11.94 -14.36
C ASN A 64 -26.86 10.84 -13.46
N PHE A 65 -27.61 9.76 -13.22
CA PHE A 65 -27.12 8.65 -12.39
C PHE A 65 -25.93 7.94 -13.05
N LYS A 66 -25.76 8.05 -14.38
CA LYS A 66 -24.58 7.55 -15.10
C LYS A 66 -23.27 8.18 -14.62
N TYR A 67 -23.30 9.42 -14.11
CA TYR A 67 -22.12 10.07 -13.53
C TYR A 67 -21.63 9.39 -12.25
N VAL A 68 -22.53 8.76 -11.49
CA VAL A 68 -22.16 7.97 -10.29
C VAL A 68 -21.30 6.79 -10.67
N PHE A 69 -21.63 6.12 -11.79
CA PHE A 69 -20.81 5.04 -12.33
C PHE A 69 -19.40 5.51 -12.69
N TYR A 70 -19.27 6.65 -13.40
CA TYR A 70 -17.96 7.19 -13.77
C TYR A 70 -17.13 7.63 -12.55
N LEU A 71 -17.77 8.19 -11.53
CA LEU A 71 -17.11 8.51 -10.26
C LEU A 71 -16.61 7.24 -9.54
N ALA A 72 -17.44 6.18 -9.48
CA ALA A 72 -17.04 4.90 -8.91
C ALA A 72 -15.89 4.26 -9.70
N LEU A 73 -15.90 4.34 -11.04
CA LEU A 73 -14.81 3.89 -11.89
C LEU A 73 -13.51 4.65 -11.61
N ALA A 74 -13.57 5.98 -11.52
CA ALA A 74 -12.41 6.81 -11.18
C ALA A 74 -11.84 6.45 -9.81
N PHE A 75 -12.71 6.21 -8.81
CA PHE A 75 -12.32 5.73 -7.49
C PHE A 75 -11.61 4.37 -7.52
N GLY A 76 -12.13 3.43 -8.33
CA GLY A 76 -11.49 2.13 -8.57
C GLY A 76 -10.11 2.25 -9.21
N ILE A 77 -9.98 3.02 -10.29
CA ILE A 77 -8.70 3.28 -10.99
C ILE A 77 -7.69 3.92 -10.03
N TRP A 78 -8.12 4.91 -9.25
CA TRP A 78 -7.26 5.53 -8.24
C TRP A 78 -6.76 4.50 -7.22
N GLY A 79 -7.64 3.58 -6.80
CA GLY A 79 -7.26 2.44 -5.97
C GLY A 79 -6.15 1.57 -6.57
N VAL A 80 -6.21 1.30 -7.88
CA VAL A 80 -5.14 0.54 -8.56
C VAL A 80 -3.81 1.30 -8.51
N ILE A 81 -3.83 2.60 -8.81
CA ILE A 81 -2.63 3.44 -8.80
C ILE A 81 -1.99 3.47 -7.41
N ASP A 82 -2.79 3.71 -6.36
CA ASP A 82 -2.33 3.70 -4.97
C ASP A 82 -1.73 2.34 -4.59
N ALA A 83 -2.37 1.24 -5.01
CA ALA A 83 -1.88 -0.10 -4.73
C ALA A 83 -0.54 -0.37 -5.40
N LEU A 84 -0.38 0.00 -6.68
CA LEU A 84 0.87 -0.18 -7.42
C LEU A 84 2.01 0.66 -6.83
N LEU A 85 1.76 1.92 -6.48
CA LEU A 85 2.74 2.78 -5.80
C LEU A 85 3.10 2.22 -4.42
N GLY A 86 2.10 1.73 -3.66
CA GLY A 86 2.32 1.04 -2.39
C GLY A 86 3.21 -0.19 -2.55
N PHE A 87 2.98 -1.02 -3.57
CA PHE A 87 3.78 -2.20 -3.85
C PHE A 87 5.22 -1.85 -4.19
N TYR A 88 5.43 -0.83 -5.03
CA TYR A 88 6.75 -0.32 -5.38
C TYR A 88 7.53 0.12 -4.13
N ASN A 89 6.90 0.97 -3.30
CA ASN A 89 7.51 1.46 -2.06
C ASN A 89 7.77 0.35 -1.05
N TYR A 90 6.86 -0.63 -0.95
CA TYR A 90 7.02 -1.79 -0.10
C TYR A 90 8.24 -2.62 -0.50
N PHE A 91 8.43 -2.86 -1.79
CA PHE A 91 9.56 -3.63 -2.30
C PHE A 91 10.89 -2.92 -2.05
N GLN A 92 10.96 -1.62 -2.34
CA GLN A 92 12.14 -0.81 -2.07
C GLN A 92 12.49 -0.79 -0.57
N ALA A 93 11.51 -0.54 0.30
CA ALA A 93 11.71 -0.56 1.75
C ALA A 93 12.08 -1.96 2.26
N SER A 94 11.55 -3.03 1.66
CA SER A 94 11.92 -4.39 2.04
C SER A 94 13.38 -4.70 1.71
N GLN A 95 13.89 -4.29 0.55
CA GLN A 95 15.29 -4.49 0.20
C GLN A 95 16.23 -3.70 1.13
N GLN A 96 15.90 -2.44 1.42
CA GLN A 96 16.68 -1.61 2.33
C GLN A 96 16.68 -2.17 3.75
N ALA A 97 15.52 -2.64 4.25
CA ALA A 97 15.42 -3.24 5.57
C ALA A 97 16.27 -4.52 5.68
N GLU A 98 16.33 -5.34 4.63
CA GLU A 98 17.15 -6.55 4.59
C GLU A 98 18.66 -6.23 4.67
N GLN A 99 19.10 -5.20 3.94
CA GLN A 99 20.50 -4.74 3.96
C GLN A 99 20.89 -4.19 5.33
N LEU A 100 20.03 -3.35 5.91
CA LEU A 100 20.27 -2.79 7.25
C LEU A 100 20.25 -3.87 8.32
N LYS A 101 19.32 -4.83 8.24
CA LYS A 101 19.27 -5.98 9.15
C LYS A 101 20.60 -6.73 9.20
N LYS A 102 21.19 -7.05 8.04
CA LYS A 102 22.50 -7.72 7.96
C LYS A 102 23.63 -6.88 8.58
N GLN A 103 23.59 -5.56 8.43
CA GLN A 103 24.58 -4.67 9.07
C GLN A 103 24.41 -4.63 10.59
N VAL A 104 23.15 -4.58 11.08
CA VAL A 104 22.84 -4.65 12.51
C VAL A 104 23.34 -5.97 13.10
N GLU A 105 22.99 -7.11 12.51
CA GLU A 105 23.39 -8.44 12.98
C GLU A 105 24.92 -8.62 13.00
N LYS A 106 25.61 -8.14 11.96
CA LYS A 106 27.07 -8.16 11.92
C LYS A 106 27.67 -7.35 13.06
N LEU A 107 27.18 -6.14 13.28
CA LEU A 107 27.65 -5.29 14.37
C LEU A 107 27.32 -5.90 15.74
N GLU A 108 26.15 -6.50 15.93
CA GLU A 108 25.82 -7.23 17.18
C GLU A 108 26.81 -8.37 17.44
N SER A 109 27.15 -9.15 16.41
CA SER A 109 28.14 -10.23 16.55
C SER A 109 29.56 -9.75 16.84
N GLU A 110 29.91 -8.53 16.42
CA GLU A 110 31.19 -7.87 16.72
C GLU A 110 31.18 -7.24 18.11
N LEU A 111 30.02 -6.88 18.65
CA LEU A 111 29.82 -6.31 19.98
C LEU A 111 29.80 -7.37 21.09
N GLU A 112 29.34 -8.59 20.79
CA GLU A 112 29.28 -9.72 21.72
C GLU A 112 30.61 -10.49 21.86
N LYS A 113 31.60 -10.22 21.00
CA LYS A 113 32.95 -10.79 21.04
C LYS A 113 33.94 -9.89 21.78
#